data_AF-A0A957KI00-F1
#
_entry.id   AF-A0A957KI00-F1
#
_cell.length_a   1.000
_cell.length_b   1.000
_cell.length_c   1.000
_cell.angle_alpha   90.00
_cell.angle_beta   90.00
_cell.angle_gamma   90.00
#
_symmetry.space_group_name_H-M   'P 1'
#
loop_
_entity.id
_entity.type
_entity.pdbx_description
1 polymer ?
#
loop_
_entity_poly.entity_id
_entity_poly.type
_entity_poly.pdbx_seq_one_letter_code
_entity_poly.pdbx_strand_id
1 'polypeptide(L)' 'MELFQHTPQFSLDEAAALVEKLYGIQAELKALPSERDQNFRLTDPATGAAYVFKIANGLEEAAFLEAQHALWRHV' A
#
# COMPACT_ATOMS: atom_id res chain seq x y z
N MET A 1 21.95 9.49 -6.01
CA MET A 1 21.02 9.02 -4.96
C MET A 1 19.81 8.47 -5.67
N GLU A 2 19.70 7.16 -5.80
CA GLU A 2 18.51 6.56 -6.41
C GLU A 2 17.50 6.26 -5.30
N LEU A 3 16.64 7.24 -4.99
CA LEU A 3 15.61 7.11 -3.96
C LEU A 3 14.62 5.95 -4.24
N PHE A 4 14.56 5.44 -5.47
CA PHE A 4 13.54 4.50 -5.94
C PHE A 4 14.05 3.09 -6.23
N GLN A 5 15.35 2.80 -6.02
CA GLN A 5 15.94 1.50 -6.42
C GLN A 5 15.28 0.28 -5.77
N HIS A 6 14.56 0.48 -4.67
CA HIS A 6 14.00 -0.60 -3.87
C HIS A 6 12.49 -0.47 -3.63
N THR A 7 11.84 0.51 -4.25
CA THR A 7 10.37 0.60 -4.19
C THR A 7 9.77 -0.66 -4.83
N PRO A 8 8.78 -1.31 -4.20
CA PRO A 8 8.07 -2.42 -4.83
C PRO A 8 7.47 -2.00 -6.17
N GLN A 9 7.45 -2.91 -7.14
CA GLN A 9 7.02 -2.64 -8.52
C GLN A 9 5.86 -3.54 -8.93
N PHE A 10 4.86 -3.69 -8.06
CA PHE A 10 3.64 -4.42 -8.40
C PHE A 10 2.81 -3.61 -9.40
N SER A 11 2.29 -4.27 -10.43
CA SER A 11 1.27 -3.70 -11.30
C SER A 11 -0.04 -3.49 -10.55
N LEU A 12 -0.97 -2.71 -11.14
CA LEU A 12 -2.31 -2.51 -10.58
C LEU A 12 -3.05 -3.84 -10.42
N ASP A 13 -2.92 -4.74 -11.39
CA ASP A 13 -3.61 -6.04 -11.38
C ASP A 13 -3.04 -6.98 -10.31
N GLU A 14 -1.71 -7.03 -10.15
CA GLU A 14 -1.08 -7.80 -9.08
C GLU A 14 -1.46 -7.26 -7.70
N ALA A 15 -1.47 -5.93 -7.53
CA ALA A 15 -1.89 -5.29 -6.29
C ALA A 15 -3.37 -5.54 -6.00
N ALA A 16 -4.25 -5.50 -7.01
CA ALA A 16 -5.67 -5.80 -6.86
C ALA A 16 -5.90 -7.27 -6.44
N ALA A 17 -5.17 -8.21 -7.06
CA ALA A 17 -5.22 -9.63 -6.69
C ALA A 17 -4.73 -9.87 -5.26
N LEU A 18 -3.70 -9.14 -4.80
CA LEU A 18 -3.25 -9.19 -3.40
C LEU A 18 -4.31 -8.67 -2.44
N VAL A 19 -4.97 -7.57 -2.78
CA VAL A 19 -6.05 -6.99 -1.98
C VAL A 19 -7.21 -7.98 -1.82
N GLU A 20 -7.67 -8.58 -2.92
CA GLU A 20 -8.74 -9.58 -2.88
C GLU A 20 -8.32 -10.80 -2.06
N LYS A 21 -7.10 -11.30 -2.27
CA LYS A 21 -6.57 -12.46 -1.57
C LYS A 21 -6.42 -12.25 -0.06
N LEU A 22 -5.92 -11.09 0.37
CA LEU A 22 -5.56 -10.82 1.76
C LEU A 22 -6.73 -10.24 2.57
N TYR A 23 -7.61 -9.48 1.93
CA TYR A 23 -8.67 -8.72 2.60
C TYR A 23 -10.07 -9.06 2.11
N GLY A 24 -10.22 -9.86 1.05
CA GLY A 24 -11.52 -10.22 0.47
C GLY A 24 -12.23 -9.07 -0.25
N ILE A 25 -11.48 -8.01 -0.61
CA ILE A 25 -12.05 -6.81 -1.24
C ILE A 25 -11.75 -6.84 -2.74
N GLN A 26 -12.78 -6.86 -3.57
CA GLN A 26 -12.64 -6.62 -5.01
C GLN A 26 -12.66 -5.11 -5.25
N ALA A 27 -11.57 -4.53 -5.75
CA ALA A 27 -11.41 -3.09 -5.75
C ALA A 27 -10.74 -2.53 -6.99
N GLU A 28 -11.09 -1.28 -7.30
CA GLU A 28 -10.39 -0.47 -8.27
C GLU A 28 -9.19 0.22 -7.61
N LEU A 29 -7.99 0.02 -8.18
CA LEU A 29 -6.75 0.61 -7.67
C LEU A 29 -6.30 1.78 -8.53
N LYS A 30 -5.80 2.82 -7.86
CA LYS A 30 -5.07 3.94 -8.47
C LYS A 30 -3.75 4.14 -7.74
N ALA A 31 -2.64 4.22 -8.49
CA ALA A 31 -1.34 4.51 -7.91
C ALA A 31 -1.33 5.86 -7.18
N LEU A 32 -0.68 5.90 -6.02
CA LEU A 32 -0.40 7.11 -5.26
C LEU A 32 1.10 7.40 -5.27
N PRO A 33 1.52 8.68 -5.24
CA PRO A 33 2.91 9.04 -5.06
C PRO A 33 3.48 8.44 -3.78
N SER A 34 4.70 7.93 -3.87
CA SER A 34 5.44 7.39 -2.75
C SER A 34 6.93 7.38 -3.06
N GLU A 35 7.76 7.45 -2.02
CA GLU A 35 9.22 7.43 -2.16
C GLU A 35 9.76 6.00 -1.96
N ARG A 36 9.48 5.41 -0.79
CA ARG A 36 10.07 4.12 -0.37
C ARG A 36 9.15 2.95 -0.63
N ASP A 37 7.86 3.12 -0.33
CA ASP A 37 6.83 2.07 -0.42
C ASP A 37 6.04 2.19 -1.73
N GLN A 38 5.18 1.22 -2.02
CA GLN A 38 4.24 1.33 -3.13
C GLN A 38 2.81 1.49 -2.60
N ASN A 39 2.22 2.67 -2.84
CA ASN A 39 0.92 3.04 -2.31
C ASN A 39 -0.15 3.08 -3.40
N PHE A 40 -1.34 2.62 -3.07
CA PHE A 40 -2.51 2.64 -3.94
C PHE A 40 -3.72 3.19 -3.18
N ARG A 41 -4.54 3.99 -3.86
CA ARG A 41 -5.91 4.25 -3.43
C ARG A 41 -6.76 3.11 -3.95
N LEU A 42 -7.47 2.48 -3.04
CA LEU A 42 -8.40 1.39 -3.29
C LEU A 42 -9.82 1.96 -3.17
N THR A 43 -10.68 1.67 -4.14
CA THR A 43 -12.12 1.96 -4.06
C THR A 43 -12.88 0.66 -4.20
N ASP A 44 -13.67 0.31 -3.19
CA ASP A 44 -14.61 -0.80 -3.28
C ASP A 44 -15.85 -0.31 -4.07
N PRO A 45 -16.11 -0.84 -5.28
CA PRO A 45 -17.23 -0.40 -6.10
C PRO A 45 -18.59 -0.85 -5.53
N ALA A 46 -18.64 -1.88 -4.70
CA ALA A 46 -19.89 -2.36 -4.09
C ALA A 46 -20.36 -1.46 -2.96
N THR A 47 -19.42 -0.91 -2.18
CA THR A 47 -19.74 -0.07 -1.01
C THR A 47 -19.43 1.42 -1.21
N GLY A 48 -18.62 1.76 -2.20
CA GLY A 48 -18.05 3.10 -2.40
C GLY A 48 -16.95 3.44 -1.39
N ALA A 49 -16.58 2.52 -0.49
CA ALA A 49 -15.56 2.76 0.52
C ALA A 49 -14.18 2.93 -0.12
N ALA A 50 -13.36 3.80 0.48
CA ALA A 50 -12.02 4.09 -0.01
C ALA A 50 -10.97 3.82 1.07
N TYR A 51 -9.87 3.21 0.66
CA TYR A 51 -8.76 2.81 1.53
C TYR A 51 -7.42 3.16 0.89
N VAL A 52 -6.38 3.18 1.71
CA VAL A 52 -4.99 3.20 1.24
C VAL A 52 -4.42 1.80 1.41
N PHE A 53 -4.03 1.18 0.31
CA PHE A 53 -3.28 -0.07 0.31
C PHE A 53 -1.80 0.26 0.13
N LYS A 54 -0.98 -0.20 1.07
CA LYS A 54 0.46 0.08 1.11
C LYS A 54 1.23 -1.23 1.07
N ILE A 55 2.15 -1.35 0.13
CA ILE A 55 3.14 -2.42 0.07
C ILE A 55 4.46 -1.85 0.56
N ALA A 56 4.89 -2.26 1.75
CA ALA A 56 6.13 -1.80 2.34
C ALA A 56 7.34 -2.31 1.54
N ASN A 57 8.38 -1.49 1.45
CA ASN A 57 9.67 -1.93 0.93
C ASN A 57 10.31 -2.95 1.89
N GLY A 58 10.63 -4.14 1.37
CA GLY A 58 11.16 -5.24 2.18
C GLY A 58 12.57 -5.02 2.76
N LEU A 59 13.28 -3.97 2.31
CA LEU A 59 14.57 -3.58 2.87
C LEU A 59 14.46 -2.59 4.04
N GLU A 60 13.24 -2.15 4.37
CA GLU A 60 13.01 -1.28 5.51
C GLU A 60 13.26 -1.98 6.84
N GLU A 61 13.83 -1.24 7.79
CA GLU A 61 13.93 -1.72 9.16
C GLU A 61 12.53 -1.84 9.79
N ALA A 62 12.26 -2.97 10.44
CA ALA A 62 10.98 -3.21 11.10
C ALA A 62 10.61 -2.08 12.09
N ALA A 63 11.60 -1.48 12.76
CA ALA A 63 11.40 -0.35 13.66
C ALA A 63 10.75 0.86 12.98
N PHE A 64 11.04 1.10 11.71
CA PHE A 64 10.44 2.21 10.95
C PHE A 64 8.96 1.93 10.61
N LEU A 65 8.61 0.68 10.32
CA LEU A 65 7.21 0.28 10.13
C LEU A 65 6.42 0.38 11.45
N GLU A 66 7.01 -0.07 12.56
CA GLU A 66 6.41 0.05 13.89
C GLU A 66 6.19 1.51 14.29
N ALA A 67 7.16 2.39 14.03
CA ALA A 67 7.00 3.83 14.28
C ALA A 67 5.83 4.44 13.49
N GLN A 68 5.66 4.05 12.22
CA GLN A 68 4.52 4.49 11.41
C GLN A 68 3.19 3.97 11.96
N HIS A 69 3.12 2.70 12.36
CA HIS A 69 1.91 2.14 13.01
C HIS A 69 1.60 2.83 14.34
N ALA A 70 2.62 3.15 15.14
CA ALA A 70 2.43 3.84 16.41
C ALA A 70 1.85 5.25 16.21
N LEU A 71 2.24 5.96 15.15
CA LEU A 71 1.69 7.28 14.83
C LEU A 71 0.18 7.23 14.62
N TRP A 72 -0.31 6.23 13.89
CA TRP A 72 -1.75 6.05 13.63
C TRP A 72 -2.59 5.82 14.90
N ARG A 73 -1.98 5.43 16.03
CA ARG A 73 -2.70 5.29 17.32
C ARG A 73 -2.92 6.62 18.04
N HIS A 74 -2.29 7.70 17.58
CA HIS A 74 -2.34 9.02 18.22
C HIS A 74 -3.11 10.06 17.39
N VAL A 75 -3.80 9.61 16.34
CA VAL A 75 -4.67 10.41 15.46
C VAL A 75 -6.09 9.85 15.49
#